data_AF-A0A392PJ61-F1
#
_entry.id   AF-A0A392PJ61-F1
#
_cell.length_a   1.000
_cell.length_b   1.000
_cell.length_c   1.000
_cell.angle_alpha   90.00
_cell.angle_beta   90.00
_cell.angle_gamma   90.00
#
_symmetry.space_group_name_H-M   'P 1'
#
loop_
_entity.id
_entity.type
_entity.pdbx_description
1 polymer ?
#
loop_
_entity_poly.entity_id
_entity_poly.type
_entity_poly.pdbx_seq_one_letter_code
_entity_poly.pdbx_strand_id
1 'polypeptide(L)'
;GGAYEEAGRVWHAKDIAIPARTCAWMSNGFMSVNTTLGAGRAFLRSLYEQYAAWGLDLVKHDCVFGADLDLNEITYVSEVLSQVNRSLVYSISPGTSVTPALAKEVSGLVNMYRVTGDDWDSWGDVKP
;
A
#
# COMPACT_ATOMS: atom_id res chain seq x y z
N GLY A 1 18.78 -12.41 6.58
CA GLY A 1 17.34 -12.68 6.48
C GLY A 1 17.13 -14.15 6.19
N GLY A 2 16.26 -14.80 6.93
CA GLY A 2 15.79 -16.17 6.66
C GLY A 2 14.38 -16.15 6.05
N ALA A 3 13.89 -17.29 5.60
CA ALA A 3 12.49 -17.41 5.19
C ALA A 3 11.55 -17.23 6.39
N TYR A 4 10.32 -16.77 6.15
CA TYR A 4 9.32 -16.67 7.21
C TYR A 4 8.76 -18.06 7.52
N GLU A 5 8.81 -18.44 8.80
CA GLU A 5 8.34 -19.73 9.31
C GLU A 5 7.26 -19.52 10.36
N GLU A 6 6.14 -20.22 10.20
CA GLU A 6 5.03 -20.21 11.15
C GLU A 6 4.33 -21.56 11.12
N ALA A 7 4.02 -22.12 12.30
CA ALA A 7 3.40 -23.43 12.47
C ALA A 7 4.14 -24.59 11.76
N GLY A 8 5.48 -24.55 11.74
CA GLY A 8 6.31 -25.60 11.12
C GLY A 8 6.33 -25.58 9.59
N ARG A 9 5.79 -24.51 8.98
CA ARG A 9 5.77 -24.30 7.53
C ARG A 9 6.62 -23.10 7.15
N VAL A 10 7.42 -23.26 6.09
CA VAL A 10 8.06 -22.15 5.38
C VAL A 10 7.05 -21.53 4.41
N TRP A 11 6.89 -20.21 4.47
CA TRP A 11 5.97 -19.47 3.62
C TRP A 11 6.71 -18.85 2.42
N HIS A 12 6.08 -18.88 1.25
CA HIS A 12 6.60 -18.29 0.03
C HIS A 12 5.66 -17.22 -0.52
N ALA A 13 6.15 -16.40 -1.46
CA ALA A 13 5.37 -15.33 -2.09
C ALA A 13 4.02 -15.84 -2.66
N LYS A 14 4.01 -17.01 -3.31
CA LYS A 14 2.77 -17.62 -3.85
C LYS A 14 1.72 -17.94 -2.79
N ASP A 15 2.12 -18.13 -1.54
CA ASP A 15 1.24 -18.51 -0.44
C ASP A 15 0.57 -17.30 0.21
N ILE A 16 1.14 -16.12 0.01
CA ILE A 16 0.66 -14.84 0.55
C ILE A 16 0.07 -13.93 -0.53
N ALA A 17 0.12 -14.32 -1.80
CA ALA A 17 -0.44 -13.57 -2.91
C ALA A 17 -1.97 -13.63 -2.93
N ILE A 18 -2.60 -12.55 -3.41
CA ILE A 18 -4.03 -12.52 -3.77
C ILE A 18 -4.15 -12.31 -5.30
N PRO A 19 -4.11 -13.38 -6.12
CA PRO A 19 -4.10 -13.25 -7.58
C PRO A 19 -5.35 -12.57 -8.16
N ALA A 20 -6.48 -12.64 -7.45
CA ALA A 20 -7.72 -11.97 -7.86
C ALA A 20 -7.70 -10.46 -7.62
N ARG A 21 -6.77 -9.95 -6.79
CA ARG A 21 -6.63 -8.53 -6.45
C ARG A 21 -5.37 -7.98 -7.11
N THR A 22 -5.51 -7.63 -8.38
CA THR A 22 -4.43 -7.01 -9.17
C THR A 22 -4.65 -5.50 -9.26
N CYS A 23 -3.60 -4.76 -9.61
CA CYS A 23 -3.79 -3.35 -9.93
C CYS A 23 -4.53 -3.21 -11.26
N ALA A 24 -5.61 -2.42 -11.29
CA ALA A 24 -6.52 -2.34 -12.43
C ALA A 24 -5.83 -1.97 -13.76
N TRP A 25 -4.81 -1.11 -13.71
CA TRP A 25 -4.06 -0.67 -14.90
C TRP A 25 -2.90 -1.60 -15.27
N MET A 26 -2.52 -2.56 -14.41
CA MET A 26 -1.42 -3.51 -14.64
C MET A 26 -1.74 -4.91 -14.10
N SER A 27 -2.77 -5.54 -14.66
CA SER A 27 -3.31 -6.83 -14.19
C SER A 27 -2.31 -7.99 -14.21
N ASN A 28 -1.29 -7.95 -15.08
CA ASN A 28 -0.26 -8.98 -15.18
C ASN A 28 1.06 -8.62 -14.47
N GLY A 29 1.15 -7.45 -13.83
CA GLY A 29 2.38 -6.96 -13.20
C GLY A 29 2.39 -7.05 -11.69
N PHE A 30 1.32 -6.58 -11.04
CA PHE A 30 1.24 -6.50 -9.58
C PHE A 30 -0.05 -7.12 -9.04
N MET A 31 0.05 -7.74 -7.87
CA MET A 31 -1.08 -8.25 -7.09
C MET A 31 -0.88 -7.96 -5.60
N SER A 32 -1.97 -7.85 -4.85
CA SER A 32 -1.94 -7.60 -3.40
C SER A 32 -1.36 -8.76 -2.61
N VAL A 33 -0.93 -8.43 -1.41
CA VAL A 33 -0.47 -9.39 -0.40
C VAL A 33 -1.56 -9.59 0.65
N ASN A 34 -1.77 -10.83 1.07
CA ASN A 34 -2.76 -11.19 2.07
C ASN A 34 -2.27 -10.79 3.47
N THR A 35 -2.69 -9.61 3.91
CA THR A 35 -2.40 -9.07 5.25
C THR A 35 -3.19 -9.72 6.38
N THR A 36 -4.06 -10.70 6.10
CA THR A 36 -4.66 -11.55 7.15
C THR A 36 -3.71 -12.64 7.64
N LEU A 37 -2.65 -12.93 6.88
CA LEU A 37 -1.62 -13.91 7.23
C LEU A 37 -0.42 -13.22 7.89
N GLY A 38 0.14 -13.84 8.93
CA GLY A 38 1.39 -13.39 9.56
C GLY A 38 2.53 -13.29 8.54
N ALA A 39 2.62 -14.25 7.63
CA ALA A 39 3.60 -14.25 6.54
C ALA A 39 3.44 -13.06 5.56
N GLY A 40 2.20 -12.69 5.22
CA GLY A 40 1.95 -11.56 4.32
C GLY A 40 2.31 -10.22 4.97
N ARG A 41 1.95 -10.08 6.25
CA ARG A 41 2.38 -8.97 7.11
C ARG A 41 3.91 -8.88 7.20
N ALA A 42 4.59 -9.99 7.45
CA ALA A 42 6.05 -10.05 7.53
C ALA A 42 6.72 -9.65 6.21
N PHE A 43 6.18 -10.08 5.06
CA PHE A 43 6.66 -9.66 3.76
C PHE A 43 6.59 -8.14 3.58
N LEU A 44 5.42 -7.53 3.80
CA LEU A 44 5.27 -6.07 3.69
C LEU A 44 6.20 -5.34 4.66
N ARG A 45 6.26 -5.78 5.93
CA ARG A 45 7.17 -5.20 6.93
C ARG A 45 8.62 -5.20 6.45
N SER A 46 9.08 -6.31 5.87
CA SER A 46 10.46 -6.41 5.38
C SER A 46 10.79 -5.36 4.30
N LEU A 47 9.82 -4.99 3.45
CA LEU A 47 10.01 -3.94 2.44
C LEU A 47 10.21 -2.57 3.09
N TYR A 48 9.35 -2.21 4.06
CA TYR A 48 9.42 -0.91 4.71
C TYR A 48 10.62 -0.77 5.67
N GLU A 49 11.02 -1.87 6.32
CA GLU A 49 12.29 -1.92 7.05
C GLU A 49 13.49 -1.72 6.11
N GLN A 50 13.45 -2.33 4.92
CA GLN A 50 14.48 -2.14 3.91
C GLN A 50 14.52 -0.69 3.40
N TYR A 51 13.36 -0.07 3.16
CA TYR A 51 13.25 1.33 2.75
C TYR A 51 13.79 2.28 3.83
N ALA A 52 13.50 2.02 5.10
CA ALA A 52 14.07 2.78 6.21
C ALA A 52 15.59 2.61 6.29
N ALA A 53 16.11 1.39 6.09
CA ALA A 53 17.54 1.11 6.08
C ALA A 53 18.27 1.77 4.89
N TRP A 54 17.60 1.96 3.75
CA TRP A 54 18.11 2.74 2.62
C TRP A 54 18.09 4.26 2.87
N GLY A 55 17.45 4.71 3.96
CA GLY A 55 17.35 6.12 4.29
C GLY A 55 16.28 6.87 3.49
N LEU A 56 15.25 6.18 2.98
CA LEU A 56 14.13 6.84 2.31
C LEU A 56 13.31 7.68 3.29
N ASP A 57 12.76 8.80 2.82
CA ASP A 57 11.96 9.73 3.63
C ASP A 57 10.48 9.78 3.22
N LEU A 58 10.13 9.14 2.09
CA LEU A 58 8.78 9.14 1.54
C LEU A 58 8.49 7.82 0.84
N VAL A 59 7.29 7.28 1.06
CA VAL A 59 6.73 6.20 0.24
C VAL A 59 5.42 6.67 -0.37
N LYS A 60 5.33 6.56 -1.70
CA LYS A 60 4.06 6.68 -2.44
C LYS A 60 3.58 5.27 -2.80
N HIS A 61 2.51 4.85 -2.14
CA HIS A 61 1.90 3.53 -2.31
C HIS A 61 0.72 3.62 -3.26
N ASP A 62 0.89 3.05 -4.44
CA ASP A 62 -0.12 3.07 -5.50
C ASP A 62 -1.03 1.83 -5.46
N CYS A 63 -2.13 1.88 -6.22
CA CYS A 63 -3.11 0.79 -6.34
C CYS A 63 -3.83 0.41 -5.03
N VAL A 64 -3.96 1.34 -4.08
CA VAL A 64 -4.62 1.08 -2.79
C VAL A 64 -5.69 2.11 -2.41
N PHE A 65 -5.86 3.19 -3.18
CA PHE A 65 -6.79 4.27 -2.83
C PHE A 65 -7.70 4.71 -3.98
N GLY A 66 -8.95 5.05 -3.65
CA GLY A 66 -10.00 5.36 -4.62
C GLY A 66 -10.84 4.12 -4.94
N ALA A 67 -11.04 3.84 -6.23
CA ALA A 67 -11.78 2.65 -6.67
C ALA A 67 -11.13 1.33 -6.22
N ASP A 68 -9.82 1.34 -5.95
CA ASP A 68 -9.01 0.19 -5.56
C ASP A 68 -8.80 0.07 -4.04
N LEU A 69 -9.63 0.71 -3.22
CA LEU A 69 -9.41 0.84 -1.76
C LEU A 69 -8.99 -0.47 -1.07
N ASP A 70 -7.77 -0.52 -0.55
CA ASP A 70 -7.31 -1.57 0.38
C ASP A 70 -7.05 -1.00 1.78
N LEU A 71 -8.12 -0.83 2.56
CA LEU A 71 -8.00 -0.27 3.90
C LEU A 71 -7.15 -1.16 4.83
N ASN A 72 -7.17 -2.48 4.65
CA ASN A 72 -6.40 -3.40 5.48
C ASN A 72 -4.90 -3.25 5.22
N GLU A 73 -4.51 -3.20 3.94
CA GLU A 73 -3.12 -3.00 3.55
C GLU A 73 -2.63 -1.60 3.96
N ILE A 74 -3.43 -0.54 3.72
CA ILE A 74 -3.10 0.82 4.15
C ILE A 74 -2.88 0.89 5.66
N THR A 75 -3.80 0.33 6.45
CA THR A 75 -3.70 0.32 7.93
C THR A 75 -2.43 -0.40 8.38
N TYR A 76 -2.16 -1.59 7.83
CA TYR A 76 -0.97 -2.35 8.21
C TYR A 76 0.33 -1.63 7.85
N VAL A 77 0.40 -1.03 6.67
CA VAL A 77 1.57 -0.24 6.25
C VAL A 77 1.76 0.98 7.16
N SER A 78 0.69 1.69 7.51
CA SER A 78 0.74 2.80 8.46
C SER A 78 1.31 2.36 9.82
N GLU A 79 0.87 1.22 10.34
CA GLU A 79 1.39 0.65 11.59
C GLU A 79 2.89 0.34 11.49
N VAL A 80 3.33 -0.30 10.39
CA VAL A 80 4.75 -0.60 10.17
C VAL A 80 5.59 0.67 10.10
N LEU A 81 5.14 1.68 9.35
CA LEU A 81 5.84 2.96 9.22
C LEU A 81 5.96 3.71 10.56
N SER A 82 5.03 3.50 11.50
CA SER A 82 5.11 4.05 12.86
C SER A 82 6.14 3.33 13.75
N GLN A 83 6.58 2.13 13.37
CA GLN A 83 7.47 1.27 14.16
C GLN A 83 8.91 1.22 13.66
N VAL A 84 9.17 1.63 12.41
CA VAL A 84 10.53 1.67 11.87
C VAL A 84 11.33 2.84 12.46
N ASN A 85 12.64 2.67 12.62
CA ASN A 85 13.54 3.64 13.27
C ASN A 85 13.82 4.91 12.41
N ARG A 86 12.93 5.27 11.49
CA ARG A 86 13.02 6.44 10.62
C ARG A 86 11.62 6.99 10.37
N SER A 87 11.47 8.31 10.35
CA SER A 87 10.20 8.93 9.95
C SER A 87 10.10 8.90 8.42
N LEU A 88 9.07 8.24 7.88
CA LEU A 88 8.75 8.27 6.46
C LEU A 88 7.37 8.90 6.26
N VAL A 89 7.27 9.80 5.30
CA VAL A 89 5.99 10.35 4.85
C VAL A 89 5.24 9.28 4.06
N TYR A 90 4.00 8.99 4.47
CA TYR A 90 3.15 8.02 3.81
C TYR A 90 2.13 8.70 2.88
N SER A 91 2.28 8.45 1.58
CA SER A 91 1.38 8.93 0.52
C SER A 91 0.66 7.76 -0.14
N ILE A 92 -0.65 7.88 -0.42
CA ILE A 92 -1.43 6.84 -1.13
C ILE A 92 -2.06 7.35 -2.43
N SER A 93 -2.19 6.45 -3.41
CA SER A 93 -2.75 6.70 -4.76
C SER A 93 -3.47 5.43 -5.29
N PRO A 94 -4.19 5.46 -6.43
CA PRO A 94 -4.32 6.54 -7.41
C PRO A 94 -5.26 7.68 -7.01
N GLY A 95 -6.33 7.41 -6.25
CA GLY A 95 -7.34 8.44 -5.94
C GLY A 95 -8.46 8.58 -6.98
N THR A 96 -8.67 7.54 -7.80
CA THR A 96 -9.80 7.45 -8.73
C THR A 96 -11.14 7.38 -7.99
N SER A 97 -12.14 8.15 -8.42
CA SER A 97 -13.50 8.13 -7.85
C SER A 97 -13.54 8.34 -6.32
N VAL A 98 -12.60 9.10 -5.77
CA VAL A 98 -12.53 9.38 -4.32
C VAL A 98 -13.74 10.21 -3.89
N THR A 99 -14.27 9.87 -2.71
CA THR A 99 -15.33 10.63 -2.04
C THR A 99 -14.82 11.14 -0.69
N PRO A 100 -15.44 12.18 -0.11
CA PRO A 100 -15.10 12.63 1.24
C PRO A 100 -15.22 11.54 2.31
N ALA A 101 -16.12 10.56 2.12
CA ALA A 101 -16.25 9.42 3.03
C ALA A 101 -15.00 8.51 2.98
N LEU A 102 -14.53 8.18 1.77
CA LEU A 102 -13.29 7.42 1.57
C LEU A 102 -12.07 8.17 2.13
N ALA A 103 -11.99 9.48 1.89
CA ALA A 103 -10.92 10.32 2.44
C ALA A 103 -10.91 10.32 3.97
N LYS A 104 -12.09 10.33 4.61
CA LYS A 104 -12.22 10.25 6.07
C LYS A 104 -11.65 8.95 6.62
N GLU A 105 -11.89 7.81 5.97
CA GLU A 105 -11.41 6.50 6.42
C GLU A 105 -9.87 6.41 6.48
N VAL A 106 -9.18 7.05 5.54
CA VAL A 106 -7.70 6.98 5.44
C VAL A 106 -6.99 8.15 6.12
N SER A 107 -7.69 9.25 6.41
CA SER A 107 -7.09 10.51 6.89
C SER A 107 -6.23 10.38 8.16
N GLY A 108 -6.54 9.42 9.04
CA GLY A 108 -5.77 9.15 10.26
C GLY A 108 -4.61 8.17 10.08
N LEU A 109 -4.47 7.57 8.89
CA LEU A 109 -3.50 6.52 8.58
C LEU A 109 -2.36 7.02 7.68
N VAL A 110 -2.55 8.13 6.98
CA VAL A 110 -1.61 8.61 5.96
C VAL A 110 -1.31 10.09 6.13
N ASN A 111 -0.15 10.53 5.65
CA ASN A 111 0.18 11.95 5.64
C ASN A 111 -0.47 12.69 4.47
N MET A 112 -0.67 11.99 3.33
CA MET A 112 -1.31 12.55 2.15
C MET A 112 -1.97 11.46 1.31
N TYR A 113 -3.02 11.84 0.57
CA TYR A 113 -3.73 10.97 -0.36
C TYR A 113 -4.12 11.78 -1.60
N ARG A 114 -4.15 11.12 -2.75
CA ARG A 114 -4.65 11.70 -4.00
C ARG A 114 -6.15 11.92 -3.93
N VAL A 115 -6.63 13.07 -4.37
CA VAL A 115 -8.08 13.41 -4.42
C VAL A 115 -8.69 13.22 -5.82
N THR A 116 -7.85 12.97 -6.82
CA THR A 116 -8.17 12.78 -8.24
C THR A 116 -7.48 11.53 -8.78
N GLY A 117 -7.94 11.06 -9.95
CA GLY A 117 -7.17 10.15 -10.82
C GLY A 117 -5.86 10.82 -11.29
N ASP A 118 -5.10 10.16 -12.17
CA ASP A 118 -3.83 10.76 -12.63
C ASP A 118 -4.12 12.02 -13.43
N ASP A 119 -3.58 13.14 -12.96
CA ASP A 119 -3.73 14.43 -13.62
C ASP A 119 -2.58 14.67 -14.59
N TRP A 120 -2.91 15.09 -15.81
CA TRP A 120 -1.96 15.49 -16.84
C TRP A 120 -2.13 16.98 -17.19
N ASP A 121 -1.33 17.46 -18.15
CA ASP A 121 -1.38 18.80 -18.71
C ASP A 121 -2.60 19.02 -19.63
N SER A 122 -3.77 18.56 -19.17
CA SER A 122 -5.07 18.64 -19.83
C SER A 122 -6.07 19.40 -18.96
N TRP A 123 -6.79 20.34 -19.56
CA TRP A 123 -7.93 20.98 -18.89
C TRP A 123 -9.05 20.01 -18.50
N GLY A 124 -9.11 18.82 -19.09
CA GLY A 124 -10.07 17.80 -18.67
C GLY A 124 -9.84 17.32 -17.23
N ASP A 125 -8.59 17.33 -16.76
CA ASP A 125 -8.20 16.67 -15.51
C ASP A 125 -8.32 17.59 -14.29
N VAL A 126 -8.22 18.91 -14.50
CA VAL A 126 -8.29 19.91 -13.41
C VAL A 126 -9.55 20.78 -13.42
N LYS A 127 -10.41 20.63 -14.43
CA LYS A 127 -11.69 21.34 -14.43
C LYS A 127 -12.67 20.69 -13.44
N PRO A 128 -13.53 21.49 -12.76
CA PRO A 128 -14.58 20.96 -11.89
C PRO A 128 -15.62 20.09 -12.61
#